data_AF-A0A7V0Q7I4-F1
#
_entry.id   AF-A0A7V0Q7I4-F1
#
_cell.length_a   1.000
_cell.length_b   1.000
_cell.length_c   1.000
_cell.angle_alpha   90.00
_cell.angle_beta   90.00
_cell.angle_gamma   90.00
#
_symmetry.space_group_name_H-M   'P 1'
#
loop_
_entity.id
_entity.type
_entity.pdbx_description
1 polymer ?
#
loop_
_entity_poly.entity_id
_entity_poly.type
_entity_poly.pdbx_seq_one_letter_code
_entity_poly.pdbx_strand_id
1 'polypeptide(L)' 'MMRIFKVRVQLEKKEELPKSIESTAYVSLLVLAVDENQAKQIAKEYFLEEGLGEENLKSLEAEEVEINKGGVLGVFIG' A
#
# COMPACT_ATOMS: atom_id res chain seq x y z
N MET A 1 5.04 18.01 -11.84
CA MET A 1 4.87 16.99 -12.91
C MET A 1 4.30 15.76 -12.26
N MET A 2 3.34 15.06 -12.87
CA MET A 2 2.79 13.82 -12.31
C MET A 2 3.82 12.69 -12.39
N ARG A 3 3.89 11.88 -11.34
CA ARG A 3 4.80 10.74 -11.18
C ARG A 3 4.01 9.55 -10.64
N ILE A 4 4.56 8.34 -10.77
CA ILE A 4 3.94 7.13 -10.24
C ILE A 4 4.56 6.83 -8.89
N PHE A 5 3.72 6.60 -7.90
CA PHE A 5 4.13 6.17 -6.56
C PHE A 5 3.54 4.80 -6.26
N LYS A 6 4.36 3.91 -5.71
CA LYS A 6 3.89 2.69 -5.09
C LYS A 6 3.63 2.98 -3.63
N VAL A 7 2.36 2.92 -3.22
CA VAL A 7 1.95 3.09 -1.83
C VAL A 7 1.66 1.72 -1.23
N ARG A 8 2.24 1.41 -0.08
CA ARG A 8 2.09 0.13 0.62
C ARG A 8 1.48 0.36 1.99
N VAL A 9 0.63 -0.55 2.42
CA VAL A 9 0.07 -0.59 3.77
C VAL A 9 0.22 -2.00 4.34
N GLN A 10 0.65 -2.07 5.59
CA GLN A 10 0.67 -3.31 6.35
C GLN A 10 -0.70 -3.52 6.99
N LEU A 11 -1.25 -4.73 6.85
CA LEU A 11 -2.50 -5.11 7.49
C LEU A 11 -2.21 -5.68 8.88
N GLU A 12 -2.75 -5.04 9.91
CA GLU A 12 -2.88 -5.62 11.24
C GLU A 12 -3.94 -6.73 11.15
N LYS A 13 -3.52 -7.99 11.24
CA LYS A 13 -4.45 -9.12 11.30
C LYS A 13 -5.16 -9.12 12.65
N LYS A 14 -6.48 -8.97 12.65
CA LYS A 14 -7.31 -9.46 13.76
C LYS A 14 -7.25 -11.00 13.72
N GLU A 15 -6.81 -11.57 14.82
CA GLU A 15 -6.46 -12.97 15.06
C GLU A 15 -7.41 -13.98 14.38
N GLU A 16 -6.89 -14.87 13.51
CA GLU A 16 -7.42 -16.23 13.26
C GLU A 16 -6.59 -17.01 12.19
N LEU A 17 -5.25 -16.99 12.26
CA LEU A 17 -4.43 -17.94 11.50
C LEU A 17 -3.55 -18.76 12.45
N PRO A 18 -3.37 -20.07 12.18
CA PRO A 18 -2.58 -20.95 13.03
C PRO A 18 -1.16 -20.39 13.19
N LYS A 19 -0.66 -20.46 14.43
CA LYS A 19 0.57 -19.83 14.97
C LYS A 19 1.90 -20.14 14.25
N SER A 20 1.88 -20.78 13.09
CA SER A 20 3.07 -21.20 12.34
C SER A 20 3.45 -20.29 11.16
N ILE A 21 2.66 -19.26 10.87
CA ILE A 21 2.98 -18.29 9.82
C ILE A 21 2.70 -16.88 10.38
N GLU A 22 3.74 -16.16 10.80
CA GLU A 22 3.71 -14.70 10.95
C GLU A 22 3.44 -14.08 9.56
N SER A 23 2.19 -14.16 9.14
CA SER A 23 1.78 -13.80 7.79
C SER A 23 1.33 -12.34 7.84
N THR A 24 2.29 -11.45 7.97
CA THR A 24 2.08 -10.02 7.74
C THR A 24 1.62 -9.85 6.29
N ALA A 25 0.37 -9.41 6.11
CA ALA A 25 -0.16 -9.14 4.78
C ALA A 25 0.11 -7.68 4.41
N TYR A 26 0.50 -7.45 3.16
CA TYR A 26 0.72 -6.12 2.62
C TYR A 26 -0.20 -5.91 1.43
N VAL A 27 -0.80 -4.73 1.36
CA VAL A 27 -1.53 -4.28 0.17
C VAL A 27 -0.75 -3.15 -0.47
N SER A 28 -0.65 -3.14 -1.79
CA SER A 28 0.05 -2.11 -2.56
C SER A 28 -0.89 -1.48 -3.58
N LEU A 29 -0.81 -0.16 -3.73
CA LEU A 29 -1.47 0.63 -4.77
C LEU A 29 -0.43 1.37 -5.61
N LEU A 30 -0.76 1.57 -6.88
CA LEU A 30 -0.04 2.50 -7.74
C LEU A 30 -0.86 3.79 -7.85
N VAL A 31 -0.24 4.91 -7.50
CA VAL A 31 -0.90 6.22 -7.41
C VAL A 31 -0.17 7.20 -8.32
N LEU A 32 -0.92 7.91 -9.15
CA LEU A 32 -0.41 9.06 -9.89
C LEU A 32 -0.55 10.31 -9.02
N ALA A 33 0.57 10.95 -8.69
CA ALA A 33 0.59 12.14 -7.83
C ALA A 33 1.75 13.08 -8.18
N VAL A 34 1.72 14.31 -7.65
CA VAL A 34 2.80 15.29 -7.82
C VAL A 34 3.96 15.07 -6.86
N ASP A 35 3.69 14.47 -5.69
CA ASP A 35 4.65 14.13 -4.63
C ASP A 35 4.13 12.97 -3.75
N GLU A 36 4.98 12.50 -2.83
CA GLU A 36 4.67 11.40 -1.92
C GLU A 36 3.53 11.70 -0.96
N ASN A 37 3.40 12.96 -0.51
CA ASN A 37 2.35 13.33 0.45
C ASN A 37 0.97 13.24 -0.20
N GLN A 38 0.84 13.75 -1.42
CA GLN A 38 -0.38 13.60 -2.21
C GLN A 38 -0.67 12.12 -2.52
N ALA A 39 0.37 11.33 -2.85
CA ALA A 39 0.19 9.90 -3.09
C ALA A 39 -0.37 9.16 -1.87
N LYS A 40 0.16 9.43 -0.67
CA LYS A 40 -0.33 8.85 0.59
C LYS A 40 -1.74 9.29 0.91
N GLN A 41 -2.10 10.55 0.66
CA GLN A 41 -3.46 11.04 0.89
C GLN A 41 -4.47 10.31 0.00
N ILE A 42 -4.21 10.24 -1.31
CA ILE A 42 -5.08 9.53 -2.27
C ILE A 42 -5.22 8.06 -1.90
N ALA A 43 -4.11 7.38 -1.57
CA ALA A 43 -4.14 5.99 -1.16
C ALA A 43 -4.93 5.78 0.14
N LYS A 44 -4.79 6.68 1.11
CA LYS A 44 -5.54 6.64 2.38
C LYS A 44 -7.04 6.74 2.12
N GLU A 45 -7.47 7.71 1.31
CA GLU A 45 -8.88 7.89 0.95
C GLU A 45 -9.43 6.64 0.25
N TYR A 46 -8.71 6.12 -0.75
CA TYR A 46 -9.10 4.90 -1.46
C TYR A 46 -9.20 3.68 -0.53
N PHE A 47 -8.21 3.45 0.34
CA PHE A 47 -8.26 2.31 1.26
C PHE A 47 -9.41 2.41 2.26
N LEU A 48 -9.76 3.60 2.73
CA LEU A 48 -10.93 3.81 3.58
C LEU A 48 -12.23 3.50 2.85
N GLU A 49 -12.35 3.89 1.58
CA GLU A 49 -13.49 3.57 0.72
C GLU A 49 -13.64 2.06 0.50
N GLU A 50 -12.53 1.33 0.35
CA GLU A 50 -12.50 -0.13 0.22
C GLU A 50 -12.66 -0.86 1.58
N GLY A 51 -12.87 -0.13 2.67
CA GLY A 51 -13.19 -0.68 3.99
C GLY A 51 -11.98 -1.06 4.85
N LEU A 52 -10.79 -0.57 4.54
CA LEU A 52 -9.61 -0.78 5.37
C LEU A 52 -9.69 0.10 6.63
N GLY A 53 -9.57 -0.52 7.81
CA GLY A 53 -9.61 0.21 9.09
C GLY A 53 -8.45 1.20 9.24
N GLU A 54 -8.73 2.35 9.87
CA GLU A 54 -7.76 3.43 10.11
C GLU A 54 -6.49 2.96 10.85
N GLU A 55 -6.61 1.93 11.69
CA GLU A 55 -5.51 1.32 12.40
C GLU A 55 -4.40 0.82 11.46
N ASN A 56 -4.78 0.27 10.30
CA ASN A 56 -3.85 -0.26 9.31
C ASN A 56 -3.11 0.86 8.59
N LEU A 57 -3.76 2.02 8.42
CA LEU A 57 -3.25 3.15 7.63
C LEU A 57 -2.09 3.89 8.32
N LYS A 58 -1.80 3.60 9.59
CA LYS A 58 -0.64 4.14 10.30
C LYS A 58 0.70 3.71 9.68
N SER A 59 0.68 2.61 8.94
CA SER A 59 1.86 2.00 8.30
C SER A 59 2.04 2.39 6.82
N LEU A 60 1.41 3.48 6.35
CA LEU A 60 1.47 3.89 4.95
C LEU A 60 2.87 4.36 4.52
N GLU A 61 3.46 3.59 3.62
CA GLU A 61 4.73 3.87 2.96
C GLU A 61 4.49 4.23 1.50
N ALA A 62 5.22 5.20 0.96
CA ALA A 62 5.14 5.57 -0.45
C ALA A 62 6.55 5.65 -1.03
N GLU A 63 6.72 5.16 -2.25
CA GLU A 63 7.98 5.11 -2.97
C GLU A 63 7.73 5.56 -4.41
N GLU A 64 8.49 6.54 -4.92
CA GLU A 64 8.43 6.91 -6.33
C GLU A 64 8.96 5.77 -7.21
N VAL A 65 8.18 5.39 -8.21
CA VAL A 65 8.56 4.36 -9.18
C VAL A 65 9.21 5.02 -10.38
N GLU A 66 10.50 4.77 -10.57
CA GLU A 66 11.19 5.19 -11.79
C GLU A 66 10.76 4.34 -13.00
N ILE A 67 10.13 4.96 -13.99
CA ILE A 67 9.58 4.29 -15.19
C ILE A 67 10.69 3.94 -16.22
N ASN A 68 11.95 4.20 -15.89
CA ASN A 68 13.10 4.03 -16.78
C ASN A 68 13.61 2.56 -16.85
N LYS A 69 13.07 1.65 -16.03
CA LYS A 69 13.43 0.21 -15.99
C LYS A 69 12.18 -0.64 -15.75
N GLY A 70 12.11 -1.81 -16.40
CA GLY A 70 11.07 -2.80 -16.09
C GLY A 70 11.25 -3.37 -14.68
N GLY A 71 10.15 -3.55 -13.93
CA GLY A 71 10.19 -4.04 -12.54
C GLY A 71 8.85 -4.58 -12.05
N VAL A 72 8.87 -5.28 -10.91
CA VAL A 72 7.67 -5.83 -10.27
C VAL A 72 7.05 -4.76 -9.36
N LEU A 73 5.87 -4.29 -9.74
CA LEU A 73 5.16 -3.21 -9.03
C LEU A 73 4.39 -3.71 -7.80
N GLY A 74 4.08 -5.00 -7.71
CA GLY A 74 3.39 -5.59 -6.57
C GLY A 74 3.22 -7.10 -6.76
N VAL A 75 3.00 -7.80 -5.65
CA VAL A 75 2.64 -9.23 -5.64
C VAL A 75 1.28 -9.32 -4.97
N PHE A 76 0.29 -9.85 -5.69
CA PHE A 76 -1.00 -10.19 -5.11
C PHE A 76 -0.92 -11.62 -4.58
N ILE A 77 -1.10 -11.79 -3.26
CA ILE A 77 -1.19 -13.11 -2.64
C ILE A 77 -2.64 -13.26 -2.18
N GLY A 78 -3.37 -14.14 -2.87
CA GLY A 78 -4.74 -14.54 -2.53
C GLY A 78 -4.75 -15.79 -1.66
#